data_AF-A0A920TXA6-F1
#
_entry.id   AF-A0A920TXA6-F1
#
_cell.length_a   1.000
_cell.length_b   1.000
_cell.length_c   1.000
_cell.angle_alpha   90.00
_cell.angle_beta   90.00
_cell.angle_gamma   90.00
#
_symmetry.space_group_name_H-M   'P 1'
#
loop_
_entity.id
_entity.type
_entity.pdbx_description
1 polymer ?
#
loop_
_entity_poly.entity_id
_entity_poly.type
_entity_poly.pdbx_seq_one_letter_code
_entity_poly.pdbx_strand_id
1 'polypeptide(L)' 'MEVRPHDVPFMVEHGQTFCRLKFERVVERPNKVYGIELQSNYHSQGLALSKYFELE' A
#
# COMPACT_ATOMS: atom_id res chain seq x y z
N MET A 1 -1.85 1.85 -3.88
CA MET A 1 -1.30 1.31 -5.13
C MET A 1 -1.03 2.49 -6.03
N GLU A 2 0.19 2.67 -6.49
CA GLU A 2 0.52 3.75 -7.41
C GLU A 2 0.50 3.20 -8.84
N VAL A 3 -0.25 3.85 -9.73
CA VAL A 3 -0.37 3.47 -11.14
C VAL A 3 0.01 4.67 -11.99
N ARG A 4 0.94 4.50 -12.93
CA ARG A 4 1.38 5.55 -13.85
C ARG A 4 1.23 5.07 -15.30
N PRO A 5 0.48 5.78 -16.17
CA PRO A 5 0.57 5.59 -17.61
C PRO A 5 1.94 6.03 -18.11
N HIS A 6 2.51 5.29 -19.06
CA HIS A 6 3.73 5.73 -19.73
C HIS A 6 3.42 6.31 -21.11
N ASP A 7 2.79 5.55 -22.01
CA ASP A 7 2.75 5.95 -23.42
C ASP A 7 1.34 5.99 -24.06
N VAL A 8 0.35 5.34 -23.45
CA VAL A 8 -1.02 5.27 -23.98
C VAL A 8 -2.07 5.39 -22.89
N PRO A 9 -3.27 5.93 -23.21
CA PRO A 9 -4.41 5.86 -22.31
C PRO A 9 -4.74 4.40 -21.98
N PHE A 10 -5.07 4.14 -20.72
CA PHE A 10 -5.54 2.82 -20.29
C PHE A 10 -6.74 3.00 -19.36
N MET A 11 -7.60 1.99 -19.34
CA MET A 11 -8.79 1.93 -18.49
C MET A 11 -8.62 0.83 -17.44
N VAL A 12 -9.08 1.10 -16.22
CA VAL A 12 -9.12 0.12 -15.13
C VAL A 12 -10.56 -0.04 -14.70
N GLU A 13 -11.01 -1.29 -14.63
CA GLU A 13 -12.39 -1.63 -14.29
C GLU A 13 -12.49 -2.26 -12.91
N HIS A 14 -13.68 -2.17 -12.31
CA HIS A 14 -13.97 -2.82 -11.06
C HIS A 14 -13.83 -4.35 -11.19
N GLY A 15 -13.10 -4.98 -10.27
CA GLY A 15 -12.87 -6.43 -10.27
C GLY A 15 -11.74 -6.90 -11.18
N GLN A 16 -11.09 -6.00 -11.94
CA GLN A 16 -9.93 -6.36 -12.75
C GLN A 16 -8.75 -6.80 -11.87
N THR A 17 -8.12 -7.92 -12.23
CA THR A 17 -6.86 -8.34 -11.60
C THR A 17 -5.76 -7.36 -11.99
N PHE A 18 -5.28 -6.57 -11.04
CA PHE A 18 -4.33 -5.49 -11.32
C PHE A 18 -2.89 -5.84 -10.95
N CYS A 19 -2.68 -6.55 -9.84
CA CYS A 19 -1.35 -6.92 -9.38
C CYS A 19 -1.38 -8.23 -8.59
N ARG A 20 -0.19 -8.78 -8.33
CA ARG A 20 0.00 -9.97 -7.50
C ARG A 20 1.00 -9.68 -6.41
N LEU A 21 0.71 -10.18 -5.21
CA LEU A 21 1.65 -10.17 -4.11
C LEU A 21 2.51 -11.43 -4.15
N LYS A 22 3.82 -11.26 -3.99
CA LYS A 22 4.76 -12.35 -3.77
C LYS A 22 5.28 -12.20 -2.35
N PHE A 23 5.08 -13.23 -1.54
CA PHE A 23 5.63 -13.30 -0.19
C PHE A 23 6.95 -14.05 -0.21
N GLU A 24 7.92 -13.54 0.54
CA GLU A 24 9.24 -14.16 0.69
C GLU A 24 9.46 -14.55 2.15
N ARG A 25 10.23 -15.62 2.37
CA ARG A 25 10.59 -16.04 3.73
C ARG A 25 11.64 -15.08 4.28
N VAL A 26 11.41 -14.63 5.51
CA VAL A 26 12.39 -13.87 6.29
C VAL A 26 13.36 -14.80 7.00
N VAL A 27 14.58 -14.32 7.26
CA VAL A 27 15.66 -15.09 7.92
C VAL A 27 15.29 -15.45 9.36
N GLU A 28 14.63 -14.53 10.07
CA GLU A 28 14.22 -14.71 11.46
C GLU A 28 13.00 -13.83 11.80
N ARG A 29 12.46 -13.99 13.01
CA ARG A 29 11.31 -13.21 13.49
C ARG A 29 11.74 -11.75 13.77
N PRO A 30 11.09 -10.74 13.16
CA PRO A 30 11.41 -9.34 13.43
C PRO A 30 11.11 -8.93 14.87
N ASN A 31 12.01 -8.18 15.49
CA ASN A 31 11.82 -7.58 16.83
C ASN A 31 10.85 -6.39 16.83
N LYS A 32 10.62 -5.77 15.67
CA LYS A 32 9.70 -4.66 15.47
C LYS A 32 8.84 -4.97 14.26
N VAL A 33 7.54 -5.10 14.48
CA VAL A 33 6.57 -5.39 13.42
C VAL A 33 5.81 -4.12 13.10
N TYR A 34 5.66 -3.80 11.81
CA TYR A 34 4.87 -2.66 11.36
C TYR A 34 3.45 -2.75 11.94
N GLY A 35 3.01 -1.70 12.64
CA GLY A 35 1.66 -1.66 13.17
C GLY A 35 1.43 -0.70 14.32
N ILE A 36 0.39 -0.99 15.10
CA ILE A 36 -0.07 -0.15 16.22
C ILE A 36 1.04 0.10 17.23
N GLU A 37 1.82 -0.94 17.57
CA GLU A 37 2.93 -0.85 18.53
C GLU A 37 4.03 0.15 18.11
N LEU A 38 4.14 0.45 16.81
CA LEU A 38 5.13 1.39 16.26
C LEU A 38 4.53 2.74 15.86
N GLN A 39 3.27 3.04 16.22
CA GLN A 39 2.54 4.24 15.73
C GLN A 39 2.66 4.42 14.21
N SER A 40 2.53 3.31 13.48
CA SER A 40 2.76 3.28 12.05
C SER A 40 1.66 4.00 11.27
N ASN A 41 2.04 4.93 10.39
CA ASN A 41 1.14 5.85 9.69
C ASN A 41 0.00 5.20 8.89
N TYR A 42 0.17 3.96 8.42
CA TYR A 42 -0.78 3.29 7.51
C TYR A 42 -1.23 1.92 7.99
N HIS A 43 -1.13 1.63 9.29
CA HIS A 43 -1.63 0.37 9.81
C HIS A 43 -3.16 0.38 9.92
N SER A 44 -3.83 -0.66 9.41
CA SER A 44 -5.29 -0.82 9.44
C SER A 44 -6.11 0.31 8.78
N GLN A 45 -5.58 0.96 7.74
CA GLN A 45 -6.30 2.05 7.08
C GLN A 45 -6.96 1.63 5.76
N GLY A 46 -8.15 2.19 5.50
CA GLY A 46 -8.77 2.23 4.17
C GLY A 46 -8.10 3.26 3.26
N LEU A 47 -8.84 3.91 2.37
CA LEU A 47 -8.27 4.96 1.53
C LEU A 47 -7.79 6.13 2.40
N ALA A 48 -6.54 6.53 2.25
CA ALA A 48 -5.85 7.49 3.10
C ALA A 48 -5.18 8.56 2.26
N LEU A 49 -5.33 9.83 2.65
CA LEU A 49 -4.43 10.87 2.16
C LEU A 49 -3.01 10.59 2.67
N SER A 50 -2.02 11.01 1.89
CA SER A 50 -0.62 10.90 2.31
C SER A 50 -0.40 11.72 3.59
N LYS A 51 0.53 11.28 4.46
CA LYS A 51 0.81 11.88 5.78
C LYS A 51 1.26 13.34 5.74
N TYR A 52 1.48 13.87 4.54
CA TYR A 52 1.89 15.26 4.28
C TYR A 52 0.70 16.18 3.97
N PHE A 53 -0.53 15.68 3.99
CA PHE A 53 -1.74 16.45 3.74
C PHE A 53 -2.61 16.50 5.00
N GLU A 54 -3.13 17.69 5.29
CA GLU A 54 -4.18 17.90 6.29
C GLU A 54 -5.55 17.83 5.60
N LEU A 55 -6.53 17.24 6.27
CA LEU A 55 -7.94 17.36 5.87
C LEU A 55 -8.44 18.69 6.43
N GLU A 56 -8.68 19.68 5.56
CA GLU A 56 -9.52 20.83 5.91
C GLU A 56 -10.99 20.42 6.03
#